data_AF-A0A436D215-F1
#
_entry.id   AF-A0A436D215-F1
#
_cell.length_a   1.000
_cell.length_b   1.000
_cell.length_c   1.000
_cell.angle_alpha   90.00
_cell.angle_beta   90.00
_cell.angle_gamma   90.00
#
_symmetry.space_group_name_H-M   'P 1'
#
loop_
_entity.id
_entity.type
_entity.pdbx_description
1 polymer ?
#
loop_
_entity_poly.entity_id
_entity_poly.type
_entity_poly.pdbx_seq_one_letter_code
_entity_poly.pdbx_strand_id
1 'polypeptide(L)'
;VVLPAWSWLKGTRFGTALYAVGSDPESAASVGINVVLVRFAVYVIAGGCYGLAGVFISAQTGRGDPLVGNPLLLSMFAAVVVGGTRLGGGQGGPVGSVFGAFILMIVVNILLVLNVSAYYATIAEGTILVLAALAGSISHASVLAVQLRAARARFAAWRAGILPSQLERVDRRLKIAEPAHAQRSPASPRPAFHLRNAETLRYALPAYVCLLLIVLVTQIWLGRAILNPGYWNSLLVLSSFLAVLALGQGTVILTGGLDLSVPWTIGISGIILAGMVKGSDAALVYALPVVLVMACAIGFANGFGIVYLGISPIVMTLATNGILQGCALLYSQGTPAGFSSPMLRWVMTAKLAGLLTPIVLLMVVFVVAAVLLLGRTPFGRRVYGIGNGLRAARLSGIGVERTLILVYMLSAVCAAVVGVMLTGFSGQASLGMGDDYLLPSIAVVVVGGALITGGRGHYLGMLGGVLLLTALQMLLAGTTLPYATRAILYGLVVLGAVMALRERRLQ
;
A
#
# COMPACT_ATOMS: atom_id res chain seq x y z
N VAL A 1 27.91 -6.35 21.96
CA VAL A 1 27.44 -6.63 20.58
C VAL A 1 27.54 -5.41 19.65
N VAL A 2 27.03 -4.24 20.05
CA VAL A 2 26.90 -3.06 19.17
C VAL A 2 28.24 -2.44 18.73
N LEU A 3 29.18 -2.22 19.66
CA LEU A 3 30.50 -1.66 19.33
C LEU A 3 31.34 -2.58 18.42
N PRO A 4 31.40 -3.90 18.66
CA PRO A 4 32.00 -4.84 17.69
C PRO A 4 31.32 -4.85 16.32
N ALA A 5 29.98 -4.78 16.28
CA ALA A 5 29.25 -4.74 15.01
C ALA A 5 29.54 -3.45 14.23
N TRP A 6 29.66 -2.33 14.94
CA TRP A 6 30.04 -1.04 14.34
C TRP A 6 31.48 -1.03 13.83
N SER A 7 32.43 -1.56 14.62
CA SER A 7 33.83 -1.65 14.18
C SER A 7 33.98 -2.59 12.99
N TRP A 8 33.23 -3.70 12.96
CA TRP A 8 33.17 -4.60 11.81
C TRP A 8 32.58 -3.93 10.57
N LEU A 9 31.47 -3.18 10.70
CA LEU A 9 30.86 -2.43 9.59
C LEU A 9 31.74 -1.30 9.05
N LYS A 10 32.54 -0.66 9.90
CA LYS A 10 33.45 0.41 9.43
C LYS A 10 34.82 -0.11 8.98
N GLY A 11 35.27 -1.23 9.53
CA GLY A 11 36.60 -1.77 9.30
C GLY A 11 36.70 -2.80 8.18
N THR A 12 35.58 -3.30 7.65
CA THR A 12 35.58 -4.35 6.62
C THR A 12 35.20 -3.83 5.23
N ARG A 13 35.74 -4.49 4.20
CA ARG A 13 35.38 -4.27 2.78
C ARG A 13 33.89 -4.50 2.51
N PHE A 14 33.27 -5.38 3.29
CA PHE A 14 31.82 -5.63 3.20
C PHE A 14 31.02 -4.39 3.63
N GLY A 15 31.42 -3.74 4.71
CA GLY A 15 30.73 -2.55 5.19
C GLY A 15 30.85 -1.35 4.26
N THR A 16 32.03 -1.10 3.67
CA THR A 16 32.19 -0.06 2.64
C THR A 16 31.35 -0.37 1.40
N ALA A 17 31.32 -1.63 0.97
CA ALA A 17 30.45 -2.09 -0.12
C ALA A 17 28.97 -1.90 0.20
N LEU A 18 28.55 -2.16 1.45
CA LEU A 18 27.18 -1.93 1.91
C LEU A 18 26.77 -0.46 1.79
N TYR A 19 27.60 0.48 2.28
CA TYR A 19 27.29 1.90 2.18
C TYR A 19 27.28 2.37 0.71
N ALA A 20 28.21 1.90 -0.12
CA ALA A 20 28.26 2.25 -1.54
C ALA A 20 27.02 1.74 -2.31
N VAL A 21 26.64 0.47 -2.11
CA VAL A 21 25.43 -0.11 -2.72
C VAL A 21 24.17 0.58 -2.21
N GLY A 22 24.16 1.01 -0.96
CA GLY A 22 23.05 1.74 -0.35
C GLY A 22 22.90 3.17 -0.87
N SER A 23 23.99 3.85 -1.23
CA SER A 23 23.93 5.20 -1.80
C SER A 23 23.55 5.18 -3.28
N ASP A 24 24.18 4.32 -4.07
CA ASP A 24 23.86 4.14 -5.48
C ASP A 24 24.32 2.74 -5.95
N PRO A 25 23.39 1.81 -6.18
CA PRO A 25 23.72 0.46 -6.63
C PRO A 25 24.32 0.43 -8.03
N GLU A 26 23.96 1.36 -8.93
CA GLU A 26 24.47 1.37 -10.30
C GLU A 26 25.93 1.84 -10.32
N SER A 27 26.23 2.92 -9.60
CA SER A 27 27.61 3.37 -9.39
C SER A 27 28.46 2.30 -8.69
N ALA A 28 27.93 1.64 -7.65
CA ALA A 28 28.65 0.56 -6.96
C ALA A 28 29.01 -0.61 -7.91
N ALA A 29 28.08 -1.00 -8.78
CA ALA A 29 28.33 -2.03 -9.80
C ALA A 29 29.42 -1.60 -10.79
N SER A 30 29.41 -0.34 -11.23
CA SER A 30 30.40 0.20 -12.18
C SER A 30 31.84 0.19 -11.63
N VAL A 31 32.00 0.28 -10.31
CA VAL A 31 33.30 0.22 -9.61
C VAL A 31 33.69 -1.23 -9.26
N GLY A 32 32.92 -2.23 -9.71
CA GLY A 32 33.22 -3.66 -9.55
C GLY A 32 32.70 -4.29 -8.26
N ILE A 33 31.83 -3.60 -7.50
CA ILE A 33 31.19 -4.19 -6.32
C ILE A 33 30.07 -5.15 -6.78
N ASN A 34 30.10 -6.39 -6.31
CA ASN A 34 29.02 -7.33 -6.57
C ASN A 34 27.76 -6.98 -5.76
N VAL A 35 26.91 -6.12 -6.35
CA VAL A 35 25.66 -5.63 -5.74
C VAL A 35 24.74 -6.77 -5.32
N VAL A 36 24.68 -7.84 -6.12
CA VAL A 36 23.79 -8.99 -5.85
C VAL A 36 24.23 -9.72 -4.59
N LEU A 37 25.52 -10.02 -4.47
CA LEU A 37 26.08 -10.68 -3.29
C LEU A 37 25.97 -9.81 -2.04
N VAL A 38 26.24 -8.51 -2.15
CA VAL A 38 26.11 -7.57 -1.02
C VAL A 38 24.65 -7.54 -0.55
N ARG A 39 23.68 -7.37 -1.45
CA ARG A 39 22.26 -7.39 -1.10
C ARG A 39 21.84 -8.72 -0.46
N PHE A 40 22.24 -9.85 -1.05
CA PHE A 40 21.96 -11.17 -0.51
C PHE A 40 22.50 -11.33 0.92
N ALA A 41 23.78 -11.01 1.14
CA ALA A 41 24.42 -11.09 2.44
C ALA A 41 23.74 -10.18 3.48
N VAL A 42 23.31 -8.98 3.11
CA VAL A 42 22.57 -8.07 4.01
C VAL A 42 21.23 -8.69 4.44
N TYR A 43 20.48 -9.28 3.52
CA TYR A 43 19.21 -9.96 3.86
C TYR A 43 19.45 -11.18 4.76
N VAL A 44 20.53 -11.94 4.55
CA VAL A 44 20.92 -13.07 5.41
C VAL A 44 21.29 -12.58 6.83
N ILE A 45 22.10 -11.52 6.94
CA ILE A 45 22.48 -10.93 8.23
C ILE A 45 21.25 -10.39 8.96
N ALA A 46 20.36 -9.69 8.26
CA ALA A 46 19.10 -9.20 8.81
C ALA A 46 18.23 -10.35 9.35
N GLY A 47 18.09 -11.44 8.57
CA GLY A 47 17.38 -12.66 9.00
C GLY A 47 17.99 -13.28 10.26
N GLY A 48 19.31 -13.34 10.36
CA GLY A 48 20.01 -13.78 11.57
C GLY A 48 19.71 -12.89 12.78
N CYS A 49 19.70 -11.56 12.60
CA CYS A 49 19.32 -10.61 13.66
C CYS A 49 17.85 -10.77 14.08
N TYR A 50 16.92 -11.02 13.16
CA TYR A 50 15.51 -11.27 13.49
C TYR A 50 15.35 -12.57 14.27
N GLY A 51 16.08 -13.63 13.89
CA GLY A 51 16.13 -14.88 14.64
C GLY A 51 16.64 -14.67 16.07
N LEU A 52 17.73 -13.93 16.25
CA LEU A 52 18.24 -13.59 17.58
C LEU A 52 17.23 -12.76 18.40
N ALA A 53 16.56 -11.78 17.79
CA ALA A 53 15.51 -11.01 18.45
C ALA A 53 14.36 -11.92 18.93
N GLY A 54 13.95 -12.89 18.11
CA GLY A 54 12.96 -13.90 18.50
C GLY A 54 13.41 -14.76 19.68
N VAL A 55 14.68 -15.14 19.74
CA VAL A 55 15.27 -15.86 20.89
C VAL A 55 15.21 -15.00 22.15
N PHE A 56 15.59 -13.72 22.09
CA PHE A 56 15.53 -12.82 23.25
C PHE A 56 14.11 -12.62 23.77
N ILE A 57 13.16 -12.38 22.87
CA ILE A 57 11.77 -12.20 23.27
C ILE A 57 11.20 -13.49 23.86
N SER A 58 11.48 -14.64 23.24
CA SER A 58 11.05 -15.94 23.76
C SER A 58 11.67 -16.26 25.13
N ALA A 59 12.93 -15.85 25.34
CA ALA A 59 13.59 -15.97 26.63
C ALA A 59 12.94 -15.06 27.70
N GLN A 60 12.46 -13.88 27.32
CA GLN A 60 11.75 -12.97 28.22
C GLN A 60 10.34 -13.48 28.59
N THR A 61 9.59 -14.01 27.62
CA THR A 61 8.22 -14.48 27.82
C THR A 61 8.14 -15.90 28.38
N GLY A 62 9.27 -16.65 28.35
CA GLY A 62 9.35 -18.05 28.76
C GLY A 62 8.61 -19.03 27.83
N ARG A 63 7.99 -18.54 26.75
CA ARG A 63 7.27 -19.31 25.73
C ARG A 63 7.36 -18.61 24.38
N GLY A 64 7.47 -19.38 23.30
CA GLY A 64 7.43 -18.83 21.95
C GLY A 64 6.00 -18.45 21.55
N ASP A 65 5.79 -17.18 21.21
CA ASP A 65 4.57 -16.70 20.55
C ASP A 65 4.85 -16.45 19.06
N PRO A 66 4.19 -17.16 18.13
CA PRO A 66 4.39 -16.98 16.69
C PRO A 66 4.00 -15.60 16.16
N LEU A 67 3.23 -14.80 16.91
CA LEU A 67 2.74 -13.48 16.51
C LEU A 67 3.50 -12.33 17.17
N VAL A 68 4.53 -12.63 17.97
CA VAL A 68 5.24 -11.63 18.77
C VAL A 68 5.94 -10.54 17.93
N GLY A 69 6.19 -10.82 16.65
CA GLY A 69 6.80 -9.87 15.71
C GLY A 69 5.85 -8.82 15.14
N ASN A 70 4.53 -9.04 15.18
CA ASN A 70 3.54 -8.16 14.55
C ASN A 70 3.63 -6.69 15.02
N PRO A 71 3.70 -6.37 16.34
CA PRO A 71 3.78 -4.99 16.80
C PRO A 71 5.16 -4.36 16.57
N LEU A 72 6.21 -5.14 16.28
CA LEU A 72 7.59 -4.65 16.24
C LEU A 72 7.94 -3.89 14.96
N LEU A 73 7.12 -3.97 13.91
CA LEU A 73 7.42 -3.28 12.66
C LEU A 73 7.51 -1.76 12.87
N LEU A 74 6.51 -1.16 13.53
CA LEU A 74 6.50 0.28 13.77
C LEU A 74 7.68 0.72 14.64
N SER A 75 7.88 0.05 15.78
CA SER A 75 8.94 0.40 16.73
C SER A 75 10.35 0.16 16.17
N MET A 76 10.55 -0.87 15.34
CA MET A 76 11.82 -1.11 14.64
C MET A 76 12.14 0.02 13.65
N PHE A 77 11.18 0.39 12.78
CA PHE A 77 11.41 1.48 11.83
C PHE A 77 11.58 2.83 12.54
N ALA A 78 10.77 3.09 13.58
CA ALA A 78 10.92 4.28 14.42
C ALA A 78 12.32 4.33 15.06
N ALA A 79 12.80 3.24 15.65
CA ALA A 79 14.11 3.19 16.31
C ALA A 79 15.26 3.48 15.34
N VAL A 80 15.21 2.87 14.15
CA VAL A 80 16.25 3.02 13.11
C VAL A 80 16.27 4.45 12.56
N VAL A 81 15.11 5.06 12.35
CA VAL A 81 14.98 6.44 11.84
C VAL A 81 15.37 7.47 12.90
N VAL A 82 14.88 7.32 14.14
CA VAL A 82 15.29 8.16 15.30
C VAL A 82 16.79 8.04 15.53
N GLY A 83 17.35 6.84 15.32
CA GLY A 83 18.78 6.57 15.37
C GLY A 83 19.61 7.18 14.24
N GLY A 84 18.99 7.89 13.30
CA GLY A 84 19.69 8.62 12.23
C GLY A 84 20.04 7.80 10.98
N THR A 85 19.51 6.57 10.84
CA THR A 85 19.70 5.79 9.62
C THR A 85 18.76 6.29 8.52
N ARG A 86 19.31 6.55 7.33
CA ARG A 86 18.50 6.98 6.19
C ARG A 86 17.82 5.79 5.54
N LEU A 87 16.51 5.87 5.40
CA LEU A 87 15.72 4.81 4.76
C LEU A 87 15.95 4.67 3.26
N GLY A 88 16.49 5.71 2.62
CA GLY A 88 16.96 5.64 1.24
C GLY A 88 18.28 4.86 1.07
N GLY A 89 18.91 4.43 2.16
CA GLY A 89 20.20 3.73 2.14
C GLY A 89 21.40 4.67 2.18
N GLY A 90 22.59 4.07 2.26
CA GLY A 90 23.88 4.76 2.14
C GLY A 90 24.35 5.53 3.37
N GLN A 91 23.52 5.72 4.40
CA GLN A 91 23.93 6.38 5.65
C GLN A 91 23.21 5.79 6.88
N GLY A 92 23.95 5.69 7.99
CA GLY A 92 23.45 5.22 9.28
C GLY A 92 24.41 4.24 9.95
N GLY A 93 23.92 3.51 10.94
CA GLY A 93 24.59 2.33 11.46
C GLY A 93 24.07 1.91 12.84
N PRO A 94 24.56 0.76 13.36
CA PRO A 94 23.91 0.06 14.47
C PRO A 94 23.89 0.83 15.80
N VAL A 95 24.90 1.67 16.07
CA VAL A 95 24.96 2.44 17.33
C VAL A 95 23.78 3.40 17.44
N GLY A 96 23.54 4.19 16.38
CA GLY A 96 22.43 5.14 16.35
C GLY A 96 21.09 4.44 16.49
N SER A 97 20.86 3.35 15.75
CA SER A 97 19.61 2.57 15.83
C SER A 97 19.35 2.00 17.22
N VAL A 98 20.39 1.59 17.95
CA VAL A 98 20.26 1.10 19.33
C VAL A 98 19.89 2.24 20.28
N PHE A 99 20.53 3.41 20.16
CA PHE A 99 20.11 4.59 20.92
C PHE A 99 18.67 5.00 20.60
N GLY A 100 18.25 4.95 19.33
CA GLY A 100 16.87 5.19 18.93
C GLY A 100 15.90 4.20 19.56
N ALA A 101 16.26 2.91 19.62
CA ALA A 101 15.47 1.89 20.31
C ALA A 101 15.35 2.16 21.81
N PHE A 102 16.45 2.55 22.48
CA PHE A 102 16.42 2.95 23.89
C PHE A 102 15.56 4.19 24.14
N ILE A 103 15.65 5.21 23.28
CA ILE A 103 14.82 6.41 23.37
C ILE A 103 13.34 6.03 23.31
N LEU A 104 12.95 5.22 22.32
CA LEU A 104 11.56 4.78 22.20
C LEU A 104 11.11 3.96 23.41
N MET A 105 11.93 3.01 23.87
CA MET A 105 11.61 2.20 25.05
C MET A 105 11.47 3.06 26.31
N ILE A 106 12.33 4.06 26.51
CA ILE A 106 12.22 5.01 27.62
C ILE A 106 10.94 5.83 27.50
N VAL A 107 10.57 6.32 26.31
CA VAL A 107 9.32 7.05 26.10
C VAL A 107 8.11 6.18 26.47
N VAL A 108 8.06 4.93 25.99
CA VAL A 108 6.98 4.00 26.33
C VAL A 108 6.93 3.73 27.84
N ASN A 109 8.08 3.50 28.47
CA ASN A 109 8.15 3.28 29.93
C ASN A 109 7.74 4.52 30.72
N ILE A 110 8.10 5.74 30.28
CA ILE A 110 7.66 6.99 30.92
C ILE A 110 6.14 7.12 30.82
N LEU A 111 5.53 6.86 29.66
CA LEU A 111 4.08 6.91 29.51
C LEU A 111 3.39 5.93 30.46
N LEU A 112 3.91 4.70 30.57
CA LEU A 112 3.38 3.70 31.50
C LEU A 112 3.54 4.12 32.97
N VAL A 113 4.68 4.70 33.34
CA VAL A 113 4.94 5.20 34.71
C VAL A 113 4.03 6.39 35.05
N LEU A 114 3.73 7.24 34.07
CA LEU A 114 2.76 8.34 34.22
C LEU A 114 1.29 7.86 34.23
N ASN A 115 1.07 6.54 34.27
CA ASN A 115 -0.25 5.90 34.24
C ASN A 115 -1.07 6.28 32.99
N VAL A 116 -0.38 6.58 31.89
CA VAL A 116 -1.01 6.79 30.58
C VAL A 116 -1.29 5.42 29.98
N SER A 117 -2.51 5.21 29.48
CA SER A 117 -2.90 3.95 28.83
C SER A 117 -1.92 3.57 27.71
N ALA A 118 -1.61 2.27 27.61
CA ALA A 118 -0.74 1.70 26.57
C ALA A 118 -1.21 2.03 25.14
N TYR A 119 -2.48 2.41 24.94
CA TYR A 119 -3.00 2.84 23.64
C TYR A 119 -2.30 4.11 23.13
N TYR A 120 -1.91 5.01 24.02
CA TYR A 120 -1.15 6.21 23.64
C TYR A 120 0.29 5.90 23.22
N ALA A 121 0.85 4.76 23.62
CA ALA A 121 2.22 4.38 23.25
C ALA A 121 2.36 4.22 21.73
N THR A 122 1.41 3.54 21.07
CA THR A 122 1.41 3.38 19.60
C THR A 122 1.26 4.71 18.85
N ILE A 123 0.46 5.64 19.38
CA ILE A 123 0.33 7.01 18.85
C ILE A 123 1.66 7.76 19.00
N ALA A 124 2.29 7.66 20.17
CA ALA A 124 3.56 8.29 20.45
C ALA A 124 4.66 7.75 19.51
N GLU A 125 4.78 6.44 19.34
CA GLU A 125 5.74 5.81 18.42
C GLU A 125 5.54 6.26 16.98
N GLY A 126 4.29 6.25 16.48
CA GLY A 126 3.97 6.73 15.14
C GLY A 126 4.29 8.22 14.97
N THR A 127 3.96 9.04 15.96
CA THR A 127 4.27 10.48 15.94
C THR A 127 5.78 10.74 15.96
N ILE A 128 6.53 10.01 16.78
CA ILE A 128 8.00 10.10 16.85
C ILE A 128 8.61 9.67 15.51
N LEU A 129 8.09 8.63 14.87
CA LEU A 129 8.55 8.24 13.53
C LEU A 129 8.34 9.34 12.49
N VAL A 130 7.16 9.99 12.48
CA VAL A 130 6.91 11.14 11.57
C VAL A 130 7.87 12.28 11.89
N LEU A 131 8.04 12.65 13.17
CA LEU A 131 8.93 13.74 13.57
C LEU A 131 10.39 13.45 13.25
N ALA A 132 10.87 12.23 13.44
CA ALA A 132 12.22 11.82 13.11
C ALA A 132 12.45 11.81 11.60
N ALA A 133 11.47 11.34 10.82
CA ALA A 133 11.54 11.39 9.36
C ALA A 133 11.54 12.83 8.85
N LEU A 134 10.74 13.71 9.46
CA LEU A 134 10.74 15.15 9.19
C LEU A 134 12.10 15.77 9.49
N ALA A 135 12.66 15.52 10.67
CA ALA A 135 14.00 15.98 11.04
C ALA A 135 15.06 15.53 10.03
N GLY A 136 15.01 14.26 9.59
CA GLY A 136 15.90 13.72 8.57
C GLY A 136 15.70 14.35 7.18
N SER A 137 14.48 14.78 6.84
CA SER A 137 14.16 15.44 5.57
C SER A 137 14.65 16.90 5.50
N ILE A 138 14.94 17.54 6.65
CA ILE A 138 15.30 18.96 6.79
C ILE A 138 16.77 19.28 6.40
N SER A 139 17.53 18.34 5.83
CA SER A 139 18.91 18.64 5.36
C SER A 139 18.95 19.74 4.26
N HIS A 140 20.11 20.39 4.05
CA HIS A 140 20.34 21.63 3.25
C HIS A 140 19.76 21.72 1.82
N ALA A 141 19.10 20.67 1.30
CA ALA A 141 18.37 20.62 0.04
C ALA A 141 16.89 20.18 0.20
N SER A 142 16.26 20.46 1.36
CA SER A 142 14.93 19.94 1.69
C SER A 142 13.84 20.38 0.68
N VAL A 143 12.99 19.42 0.31
CA VAL A 143 11.83 19.64 -0.58
C VAL A 143 10.95 20.77 -0.05
N LEU A 144 10.76 20.80 1.28
CA LEU A 144 10.08 21.87 2.00
C LEU A 144 10.69 23.25 1.76
N ALA A 145 12.02 23.40 1.87
CA ALA A 145 12.69 24.68 1.63
C ALA A 145 12.60 25.12 0.17
N VAL A 146 12.60 24.17 -0.79
CA VAL A 146 12.36 24.48 -2.21
C VAL A 146 10.91 24.95 -2.42
N GLN A 147 9.93 24.27 -1.82
CA GLN A 147 8.52 24.65 -1.93
C GLN A 147 8.22 26.00 -1.25
N LEU A 148 8.79 26.26 -0.07
CA LEU A 148 8.67 27.54 0.62
C LEU A 148 9.32 28.68 -0.17
N ARG A 149 10.51 28.46 -0.75
CA ARG A 149 11.15 29.43 -1.65
C ARG A 149 10.31 29.68 -2.90
N ALA A 150 9.76 28.63 -3.51
CA ALA A 150 8.87 28.75 -4.65
C ALA A 150 7.56 29.47 -4.31
N ALA A 151 6.99 29.23 -3.13
CA ALA A 151 5.80 29.93 -2.64
C ALA A 151 6.10 31.42 -2.37
N ARG A 152 7.23 31.73 -1.71
CA ARG A 152 7.69 33.11 -1.52
C ARG A 152 7.94 33.81 -2.85
N ALA A 153 8.60 33.14 -3.80
CA ALA A 153 8.85 33.68 -5.13
C ALA A 153 7.55 33.91 -5.91
N ARG A 154 6.58 32.97 -5.84
CA ARG A 154 5.24 33.14 -6.42
C ARG A 154 4.48 34.29 -5.79
N PHE A 155 4.54 34.44 -4.48
CA PHE A 155 3.88 35.52 -3.77
C PHE A 155 4.51 36.89 -4.08
N ALA A 156 5.84 36.95 -4.14
CA ALA A 156 6.57 38.14 -4.59
C ALA A 156 6.23 38.48 -6.05
N ALA A 157 6.21 37.48 -6.94
CA ALA A 157 5.81 37.64 -8.34
C ALA A 157 4.35 38.09 -8.48
N TRP A 158 3.45 37.57 -7.65
CA TRP A 158 2.04 37.98 -7.60
C TRP A 158 1.89 39.45 -7.19
N ARG A 159 2.63 39.87 -6.14
CA ARG A 159 2.68 41.26 -5.70
C ARG A 159 3.27 42.19 -6.76
N ALA A 160 4.26 41.72 -7.51
CA ALA A 160 4.90 42.49 -8.57
C ALA A 160 4.14 42.45 -9.92
N GLY A 161 3.02 41.74 -10.02
CA GLY A 161 2.23 41.66 -11.26
C GLY A 161 2.88 40.86 -12.40
N ILE A 162 3.97 40.14 -12.12
CA ILE A 162 4.79 39.43 -13.13
C ILE A 162 4.43 37.95 -13.27
N LEU A 163 3.34 37.49 -12.64
CA LEU A 163 2.89 36.11 -12.86
C LEU A 163 2.51 35.90 -14.33
N PRO A 164 2.77 34.72 -14.92
CA PRO A 164 2.32 34.38 -16.27
C PRO A 164 0.80 34.51 -16.51
N SER A 165 0.00 34.52 -15.43
CA SER A 165 -1.45 34.76 -15.49
C SER A 165 -1.84 36.24 -15.46
N GLN A 166 -0.97 37.12 -14.96
CA GLN A 166 -1.16 38.57 -14.87
C GLN A 166 -0.56 39.31 -16.07
N LEU A 167 0.46 38.72 -16.69
CA LEU A 167 1.04 39.23 -17.93
C LEU A 167 0.03 39.08 -19.08
N GLU A 168 -0.07 40.12 -19.89
CA GLU A 168 -0.89 40.13 -21.10
C GLU A 168 -0.45 38.96 -22.00
N ARG A 169 -1.41 38.08 -22.35
CA ARG A 169 -1.14 36.97 -23.27
C ARG A 169 -0.89 37.56 -24.65
N VAL A 170 0.33 37.95 -24.94
CA VAL A 170 0.79 38.10 -26.32
C VAL A 170 0.65 36.71 -26.94
N ASP A 171 -0.27 36.57 -27.90
CA ASP A 171 -0.64 35.31 -28.52
C ASP A 171 0.55 34.77 -29.34
N ARG A 172 1.56 34.21 -28.65
CA ARG A 172 2.66 33.44 -29.24
C ARG A 172 2.14 32.04 -29.56
N ARG A 173 0.99 31.95 -30.22
CA ARG A 173 0.67 30.73 -30.95
C ARG A 173 1.80 30.59 -31.95
N LEU A 174 2.66 29.61 -31.70
CA LEU A 174 3.45 29.03 -32.78
C LEU A 174 2.43 28.75 -33.87
N LYS A 175 2.47 29.52 -34.96
CA LYS A 175 1.81 29.14 -36.20
C LYS A 175 2.52 27.86 -36.61
N ILE A 176 2.02 26.74 -36.10
CA ILE A 176 2.35 25.43 -36.61
C ILE A 176 1.97 25.57 -38.08
N ALA A 177 2.97 25.59 -38.96
CA ALA A 177 2.72 25.66 -40.39
C ALA A 177 1.64 24.61 -40.67
N GLU A 178 0.51 25.04 -41.24
CA GLU A 178 -0.50 24.09 -41.69
C GLU A 178 0.26 23.07 -42.54
N PRO A 179 0.26 21.78 -42.17
CA PRO A 179 1.06 20.79 -42.87
C PRO A 179 0.63 20.86 -44.33
N ALA A 180 1.53 21.38 -45.18
CA ALA A 180 1.29 21.62 -46.59
C ALA A 180 0.77 20.33 -47.19
N HIS A 181 -0.53 20.30 -47.48
CA HIS A 181 -1.27 19.16 -48.03
C HIS A 181 -0.65 17.81 -47.64
N ALA A 182 -0.70 17.47 -46.35
CA ALA A 182 -0.51 16.07 -45.97
C ALA A 182 -1.63 15.29 -46.66
N GLN A 183 -1.35 14.75 -47.85
CA GLN A 183 -2.12 13.71 -48.49
C GLN A 183 -2.48 12.75 -47.36
N ARG A 184 -3.77 12.70 -47.00
CA ARG A 184 -4.24 11.79 -45.96
C ARG A 184 -3.98 10.40 -46.51
N SER A 185 -2.82 9.83 -46.18
CA SER A 185 -2.55 8.42 -46.43
C SER A 185 -3.77 7.67 -45.89
N PRO A 186 -4.37 6.76 -46.68
CA PRO A 186 -5.57 6.05 -46.27
C PRO A 186 -5.34 5.53 -44.86
N ALA A 187 -6.25 5.86 -43.93
CA ALA A 187 -6.08 5.59 -42.52
C ALA A 187 -5.62 4.14 -42.36
N SER A 188 -4.40 3.95 -41.83
CA SER A 188 -3.86 2.62 -41.63
C SER A 188 -4.89 1.81 -40.85
N PRO A 189 -5.24 0.59 -41.31
CA PRO A 189 -6.27 -0.21 -40.66
C PRO A 189 -5.94 -0.29 -39.18
N ARG A 190 -6.94 0.03 -38.33
CA ARG A 190 -6.74 -0.01 -36.88
C ARG A 190 -6.17 -1.38 -36.53
N PRO A 191 -5.00 -1.46 -35.87
CA PRO A 191 -4.38 -2.75 -35.57
C PRO A 191 -5.39 -3.63 -34.84
N ALA A 192 -5.36 -4.93 -35.15
CA ALA A 192 -6.27 -5.92 -34.57
C ALA A 192 -6.27 -5.80 -33.03
N PHE A 193 -7.41 -6.08 -32.40
CA PHE A 193 -7.60 -5.93 -30.95
C PHE A 193 -6.48 -6.60 -30.13
N HIS A 194 -6.02 -7.77 -30.56
CA HIS A 194 -4.93 -8.51 -29.93
C HIS A 194 -3.58 -7.78 -29.98
N LEU A 195 -3.24 -7.10 -31.08
CA LEU A 195 -2.00 -6.30 -31.19
C LEU A 195 -2.08 -5.04 -30.33
N ARG A 196 -3.26 -4.43 -30.25
CA ARG A 196 -3.47 -3.20 -29.46
C ARG A 196 -3.45 -3.47 -27.95
N ASN A 197 -3.90 -4.65 -27.54
CA ASN A 197 -4.01 -5.05 -26.13
C ASN A 197 -2.96 -6.11 -25.75
N ALA A 198 -1.95 -6.37 -26.59
CA ALA A 198 -0.98 -7.45 -26.42
C ALA A 198 -0.28 -7.40 -25.06
N GLU A 199 0.18 -6.22 -24.64
CA GLU A 199 0.81 -6.04 -23.32
C GLU A 199 -0.19 -6.34 -22.19
N THR A 200 -1.41 -5.83 -22.28
CA THR A 200 -2.43 -6.05 -21.24
C THR A 200 -2.78 -7.54 -21.09
N LEU A 201 -2.88 -8.25 -22.21
CA LEU A 201 -3.14 -9.69 -22.25
C LEU A 201 -1.94 -10.46 -21.70
N ARG A 202 -0.71 -10.08 -22.05
CA ARG A 202 0.51 -10.73 -21.56
C ARG A 202 0.61 -10.70 -20.03
N TYR A 203 0.19 -9.60 -19.39
CA TYR A 203 0.27 -9.46 -17.94
C TYR A 203 -0.95 -10.01 -17.19
N ALA A 204 -2.16 -9.91 -17.77
CA ALA A 204 -3.38 -10.38 -17.11
C ALA A 204 -3.63 -11.88 -17.30
N LEU A 205 -3.31 -12.43 -18.47
CA LEU A 205 -3.66 -13.81 -18.85
C LEU A 205 -3.07 -14.87 -17.91
N PRO A 206 -1.82 -14.78 -17.42
CA PRO A 206 -1.29 -15.80 -16.50
C PRO A 206 -2.09 -15.89 -15.21
N ALA A 207 -2.57 -14.76 -14.65
CA ALA A 207 -3.38 -14.77 -13.43
C ALA A 207 -4.72 -15.51 -13.65
N TYR A 208 -5.37 -15.29 -14.79
CA TYR A 208 -6.62 -16.00 -15.15
C TYR A 208 -6.37 -17.48 -15.47
N VAL A 209 -5.26 -17.83 -16.11
CA VAL A 209 -4.88 -19.23 -16.34
C VAL A 209 -4.63 -19.95 -15.02
N CYS A 210 -3.86 -19.34 -14.12
CA CYS A 210 -3.66 -19.87 -12.77
C CYS A 210 -4.99 -20.00 -12.00
N LEU A 211 -5.92 -19.05 -12.17
CA LEU A 211 -7.24 -19.12 -11.55
C LEU A 211 -8.00 -20.34 -12.05
N LEU A 212 -8.04 -20.57 -13.36
CA LEU A 212 -8.68 -21.75 -13.95
C LEU A 212 -8.05 -23.04 -13.43
N LEU A 213 -6.72 -23.10 -13.33
CA LEU A 213 -6.02 -24.25 -12.74
C LEU A 213 -6.41 -24.47 -11.28
N ILE A 214 -6.48 -23.43 -10.46
CA ILE A 214 -6.91 -23.55 -9.06
C ILE A 214 -8.36 -24.02 -8.95
N VAL A 215 -9.26 -23.49 -9.78
CA VAL A 215 -10.67 -23.92 -9.80
C VAL A 215 -10.79 -25.39 -10.21
N LEU A 216 -10.00 -25.84 -11.20
CA LEU A 216 -9.93 -27.25 -11.60
C LEU A 216 -9.40 -28.13 -10.47
N VAL A 217 -8.30 -27.73 -9.81
CA VAL A 217 -7.76 -28.46 -8.65
C VAL A 217 -8.80 -28.52 -7.53
N THR A 218 -9.52 -27.43 -7.27
CA THR A 218 -10.60 -27.37 -6.28
C THR A 218 -11.72 -28.34 -6.65
N GLN A 219 -12.08 -28.44 -7.93
CA GLN A 219 -13.07 -29.41 -8.39
C GLN A 219 -12.60 -30.86 -8.18
N ILE A 220 -11.35 -31.16 -8.50
CA ILE A 220 -10.78 -32.51 -8.37
C ILE A 220 -10.72 -32.91 -6.89
N TRP A 221 -10.33 -32.00 -6.02
CA TRP A 221 -10.06 -32.31 -4.61
C TRP A 221 -11.30 -32.24 -3.71
N LEU A 222 -12.19 -31.26 -3.93
CA LEU A 222 -13.41 -31.05 -3.11
C LEU A 222 -14.71 -31.52 -3.79
N GLY A 223 -14.66 -31.90 -5.07
CA GLY A 223 -15.80 -32.47 -5.82
C GLY A 223 -16.95 -31.52 -6.16
N ARG A 224 -17.02 -30.31 -5.57
CA ARG A 224 -18.20 -29.42 -5.61
C ARG A 224 -17.88 -27.93 -5.87
N ALA A 225 -16.88 -27.63 -6.69
CA ALA A 225 -16.48 -26.25 -6.99
C ALA A 225 -17.22 -25.68 -8.21
N ILE A 226 -17.06 -26.31 -9.39
CA ILE A 226 -17.48 -25.72 -10.68
C ILE A 226 -19.00 -25.65 -10.81
N LEU A 227 -19.70 -26.73 -10.47
CA LEU A 227 -21.15 -26.86 -10.65
C LEU A 227 -21.97 -26.28 -9.49
N ASN A 228 -21.32 -25.75 -8.44
CA ASN A 228 -22.00 -25.26 -7.25
C ASN A 228 -22.14 -23.72 -7.30
N PRO A 229 -23.36 -23.17 -7.48
CA PRO A 229 -23.55 -21.72 -7.49
C PRO A 229 -23.10 -21.05 -6.18
N GLY A 230 -23.16 -21.77 -5.06
CA GLY A 230 -22.70 -21.27 -3.76
C GLY A 230 -21.19 -21.04 -3.69
N TYR A 231 -20.39 -21.85 -4.39
CA TYR A 231 -18.94 -21.64 -4.48
C TYR A 231 -18.63 -20.31 -5.18
N TRP A 232 -19.24 -20.07 -6.34
CA TRP A 232 -19.05 -18.85 -7.10
C TRP A 232 -19.54 -17.61 -6.34
N ASN A 233 -20.70 -17.70 -5.67
CA ASN A 233 -21.16 -16.59 -4.82
C ASN A 233 -20.16 -16.28 -3.71
N SER A 234 -19.68 -17.29 -2.97
CA SER A 234 -18.68 -17.08 -1.91
C SER A 234 -17.37 -16.53 -2.46
N LEU A 235 -16.90 -17.01 -3.61
CA LEU A 235 -15.71 -16.49 -4.28
C LEU A 235 -15.87 -15.01 -4.60
N LEU A 236 -16.98 -14.61 -5.23
CA LEU A 236 -17.22 -13.22 -5.61
C LEU A 236 -17.41 -12.29 -4.40
N VAL A 237 -18.07 -12.77 -3.33
CA VAL A 237 -18.21 -12.01 -2.07
C VAL A 237 -16.86 -11.77 -1.43
N LEU A 238 -16.05 -12.82 -1.23
CA LEU A 238 -14.75 -12.70 -0.58
C LEU A 238 -13.75 -11.90 -1.45
N SER A 239 -13.83 -12.05 -2.77
CA SER A 239 -13.04 -11.27 -3.71
C SER A 239 -13.43 -9.79 -3.71
N SER A 240 -14.66 -9.42 -3.33
CA SER A 240 -15.08 -8.01 -3.32
C SER A 240 -14.21 -7.13 -2.41
N PHE A 241 -13.79 -7.64 -1.25
CA PHE A 241 -12.90 -6.92 -0.33
C PHE A 241 -11.56 -6.60 -0.99
N LEU A 242 -10.89 -7.61 -1.55
CA LEU A 242 -9.60 -7.42 -2.21
C LEU A 242 -9.72 -6.66 -3.53
N ALA A 243 -10.84 -6.75 -4.26
CA ALA A 243 -11.07 -5.98 -5.49
C ALA A 243 -11.12 -4.48 -5.24
N VAL A 244 -11.76 -4.06 -4.15
CA VAL A 244 -11.79 -2.66 -3.73
C VAL A 244 -10.40 -2.20 -3.29
N LEU A 245 -9.70 -2.98 -2.46
CA LEU A 245 -8.34 -2.65 -2.03
C LEU A 245 -7.33 -2.64 -3.18
N ALA A 246 -7.49 -3.53 -4.17
CA ALA A 246 -6.63 -3.58 -5.34
C ALA A 246 -6.71 -2.30 -6.18
N LEU A 247 -7.85 -1.59 -6.18
CA LEU A 247 -7.92 -0.27 -6.80
C LEU A 247 -7.08 0.74 -6.01
N GLY A 248 -7.31 0.83 -4.69
CA GLY A 248 -6.60 1.76 -3.81
C GLY A 248 -5.09 1.53 -3.81
N GLN A 249 -4.66 0.38 -3.30
CA GLN A 249 -3.25 -0.01 -3.24
C GLN A 249 -2.62 -0.10 -4.64
N GLY A 250 -3.38 -0.52 -5.65
CA GLY A 250 -2.93 -0.57 -7.04
C GLY A 250 -2.57 0.81 -7.59
N THR A 251 -3.38 1.84 -7.32
CA THR A 251 -3.02 3.20 -7.74
C THR A 251 -1.79 3.75 -7.04
N VAL A 252 -1.61 3.43 -5.75
CA VAL A 252 -0.42 3.80 -4.98
C VAL A 252 0.84 3.12 -5.56
N ILE A 253 0.77 1.80 -5.80
CA ILE A 253 1.85 1.02 -6.41
C ILE A 253 2.18 1.51 -7.82
N LEU A 254 1.16 1.84 -8.63
CA LEU A 254 1.38 2.38 -9.98
C LEU A 254 2.15 3.70 -9.97
N THR A 255 2.07 4.51 -8.91
CA THR A 255 2.89 5.72 -8.73
C THR A 255 4.28 5.45 -8.13
N GLY A 256 4.60 4.20 -7.79
CA GLY A 256 5.86 3.80 -7.15
C GLY A 256 5.87 3.91 -5.61
N GLY A 257 4.69 4.05 -4.99
CA GLY A 257 4.52 4.07 -3.53
C GLY A 257 3.98 2.76 -2.96
N LEU A 258 3.89 2.69 -1.63
CA LEU A 258 3.14 1.66 -0.91
C LEU A 258 2.32 2.33 0.19
N ASP A 259 1.06 1.93 0.36
CA ASP A 259 0.22 2.37 1.46
C ASP A 259 0.13 1.29 2.53
N LEU A 260 0.89 1.47 3.61
CA LEU A 260 0.89 0.60 4.78
C LEU A 260 -0.14 1.00 5.83
N SER A 261 -0.91 2.09 5.62
CA SER A 261 -1.96 2.54 6.54
C SER A 261 -3.32 1.87 6.30
N VAL A 262 -3.42 1.05 5.24
CA VAL A 262 -4.64 0.32 4.85
C VAL A 262 -5.26 -0.49 6.01
N PRO A 263 -4.51 -1.27 6.81
CA PRO A 263 -5.10 -2.11 7.86
C PRO A 263 -5.87 -1.34 8.92
N TRP A 264 -5.24 -0.32 9.50
CA TRP A 264 -5.87 0.45 10.57
C TRP A 264 -6.81 1.53 10.04
N THR A 265 -6.74 1.87 8.74
CA THR A 265 -7.82 2.62 8.06
C THR A 265 -9.07 1.75 7.90
N ILE A 266 -8.95 0.47 7.52
CA ILE A 266 -10.05 -0.50 7.51
C ILE A 266 -10.63 -0.63 8.92
N GLY A 267 -9.76 -0.88 9.91
CA GLY A 267 -10.14 -1.09 11.30
C GLY A 267 -10.90 0.09 11.91
N ILE A 268 -10.31 1.29 11.88
CA ILE A 268 -10.93 2.49 12.49
C ILE A 268 -12.24 2.85 11.79
N SER A 269 -12.33 2.67 10.47
CA SER A 269 -13.54 2.91 9.70
C SER A 269 -14.68 1.98 10.14
N GLY A 270 -14.40 0.69 10.32
CA GLY A 270 -15.38 -0.26 10.82
C GLY A 270 -15.79 -0.01 12.27
N ILE A 271 -14.83 0.27 13.15
CA ILE A 271 -15.08 0.54 14.58
C ILE A 271 -15.97 1.76 14.76
N ILE A 272 -15.68 2.85 14.05
CA ILE A 272 -16.47 4.08 14.16
C ILE A 272 -17.85 3.89 13.52
N LEU A 273 -17.93 3.20 12.37
CA LEU A 273 -19.21 2.85 11.76
C LEU A 273 -20.08 2.05 12.74
N ALA A 274 -19.58 0.93 13.27
CA ALA A 274 -20.33 0.06 14.18
C ALA A 274 -20.75 0.81 15.46
N GLY A 275 -19.84 1.61 16.02
CA GLY A 275 -20.08 2.40 17.23
C GLY A 275 -21.13 3.51 17.04
N MET A 276 -21.21 4.12 15.85
CA MET A 276 -22.23 5.13 15.52
C MET A 276 -23.58 4.50 15.13
N VAL A 277 -23.55 3.36 14.44
CA VAL A 277 -24.74 2.71 13.88
C VAL A 277 -25.55 1.98 14.95
N LYS A 278 -24.88 1.27 15.88
CA LYS A 278 -25.52 0.51 16.98
C LYS A 278 -26.74 -0.32 16.54
N GLY A 279 -26.70 -0.89 15.34
CA GLY A 279 -27.78 -1.69 14.77
C GLY A 279 -28.95 -0.94 14.13
N SER A 280 -28.88 0.38 13.93
CA SER A 280 -29.96 1.19 13.32
C SER A 280 -29.69 1.56 11.85
N ASP A 281 -30.66 1.33 10.97
CA ASP A 281 -30.56 1.71 9.54
C ASP A 281 -30.58 3.23 9.33
N ALA A 282 -31.34 3.96 10.14
CA ALA A 282 -31.35 5.42 10.10
C ALA A 282 -29.96 5.99 10.44
N ALA A 283 -29.25 5.31 11.36
CA ALA A 283 -27.91 5.71 11.76
C ALA A 283 -26.84 5.49 10.67
N LEU A 284 -27.05 4.51 9.80
CA LEU A 284 -26.14 4.21 8.69
C LEU A 284 -26.01 5.41 7.73
N VAL A 285 -27.10 6.14 7.51
CA VAL A 285 -27.16 7.23 6.52
C VAL A 285 -26.18 8.36 6.86
N TYR A 286 -26.01 8.71 8.14
CA TYR A 286 -25.03 9.70 8.57
C TYR A 286 -23.67 9.09 8.91
N ALA A 287 -23.61 7.85 9.40
CA ALA A 287 -22.36 7.21 9.77
C ALA A 287 -21.47 6.93 8.55
N LEU A 288 -22.07 6.53 7.41
CA LEU A 288 -21.32 6.22 6.19
C LEU A 288 -20.57 7.46 5.63
N PRO A 289 -21.18 8.64 5.41
CA PRO A 289 -20.47 9.85 5.02
C PRO A 289 -19.37 10.25 6.01
N VAL A 290 -19.60 10.15 7.32
CA VAL A 290 -18.61 10.52 8.34
C VAL A 290 -17.35 9.65 8.23
N VAL A 291 -17.51 8.34 8.07
CA VAL A 291 -16.41 7.41 7.89
C VAL A 291 -15.65 7.67 6.59
N LEU A 292 -16.35 7.98 5.49
CA LEU A 292 -15.70 8.32 4.22
C LEU A 292 -14.95 9.65 4.27
N VAL A 293 -15.49 10.66 4.95
CA VAL A 293 -14.80 11.95 5.15
C VAL A 293 -13.54 11.76 5.99
N MET A 294 -13.61 10.95 7.04
CA MET A 294 -12.46 10.59 7.85
C MET A 294 -11.39 9.88 7.04
N ALA A 295 -11.78 8.93 6.20
CA ALA A 295 -10.87 8.23 5.30
C ALA A 295 -10.19 9.20 4.32
N CYS A 296 -10.95 10.14 3.74
CA CYS A 296 -10.39 11.22 2.93
C CYS A 296 -9.38 12.06 3.70
N ALA A 297 -9.64 12.38 4.98
CA ALA A 297 -8.71 13.13 5.82
C ALA A 297 -7.42 12.35 6.09
N ILE A 298 -7.52 11.04 6.36
CA ILE A 298 -6.37 10.15 6.55
C ILE A 298 -5.52 10.09 5.27
N GLY A 299 -6.15 9.85 4.12
CA GLY A 299 -5.46 9.80 2.84
C GLY A 299 -4.86 11.15 2.43
N PHE A 300 -5.52 12.26 2.78
CA PHE A 300 -4.97 13.60 2.60
C PHE A 300 -3.73 13.82 3.47
N ALA A 301 -3.76 13.42 4.74
CA ALA A 301 -2.61 13.52 5.64
C ALA A 301 -1.41 12.73 5.10
N ASN A 302 -1.63 11.48 4.68
CA ASN A 302 -0.61 10.65 4.03
C ASN A 302 -0.03 11.33 2.78
N GLY A 303 -0.90 11.73 1.84
CA GLY A 303 -0.48 12.38 0.61
C GLY A 303 0.25 13.70 0.85
N PHE A 304 -0.22 14.50 1.81
CA PHE A 304 0.40 15.77 2.19
C PHE A 304 1.80 15.55 2.76
N GLY A 305 1.96 14.60 3.68
CA GLY A 305 3.27 14.26 4.25
C GLY A 305 4.28 13.80 3.20
N ILE A 306 3.82 13.03 2.22
CA ILE A 306 4.69 12.53 1.15
C ILE A 306 5.11 13.64 0.20
N VAL A 307 4.14 14.46 -0.24
CA VAL A 307 4.35 15.45 -1.30
C VAL A 307 5.01 16.73 -0.79
N TYR A 308 4.50 17.27 0.31
CA TYR A 308 4.93 18.57 0.82
C TYR A 308 6.08 18.43 1.80
N LEU A 309 6.01 17.46 2.71
CA LEU A 309 7.06 17.24 3.70
C LEU A 309 8.22 16.40 3.15
N GLY A 310 8.04 15.73 2.00
CA GLY A 310 9.08 14.93 1.36
C GLY A 310 9.43 13.65 2.13
N ILE A 311 8.51 13.19 2.99
CA ILE A 311 8.66 11.93 3.71
C ILE A 311 8.44 10.77 2.73
N SER A 312 9.24 9.71 2.84
CA SER A 312 9.05 8.51 2.01
C SER A 312 7.67 7.88 2.25
N PRO A 313 6.93 7.44 1.20
CA PRO A 313 5.63 6.78 1.31
C PRO A 313 5.50 5.71 2.38
N ILE A 314 6.49 4.82 2.44
CA ILE A 314 6.51 3.69 3.38
C ILE A 314 6.48 4.19 4.82
N VAL A 315 7.22 5.26 5.11
CA VAL A 315 7.35 5.83 6.46
C VAL A 315 6.08 6.53 6.90
N MET A 316 5.58 7.40 6.02
CA MET A 316 4.40 8.19 6.32
C MET A 316 3.20 7.28 6.58
N THR A 317 3.04 6.24 5.76
CA THR A 317 1.90 5.32 5.85
C THR A 317 2.06 4.32 6.99
N LEU A 318 3.28 3.84 7.29
CA LEU A 318 3.53 3.00 8.48
C LEU A 318 3.30 3.78 9.78
N ALA A 319 3.75 5.04 9.84
CA ALA A 319 3.52 5.89 11.00
C ALA A 319 2.02 6.17 11.21
N THR A 320 1.31 6.50 10.12
CA THR A 320 -0.14 6.67 10.15
C THR A 320 -0.84 5.38 10.57
N ASN A 321 -0.37 4.21 10.13
CA ASN A 321 -0.90 2.92 10.57
C ASN A 321 -0.86 2.79 12.12
N GLY A 322 0.28 3.12 12.74
CA GLY A 322 0.43 3.12 14.20
C GLY A 322 -0.42 4.16 14.93
N ILE A 323 -0.51 5.37 14.38
CA ILE A 323 -1.38 6.43 14.94
C ILE A 323 -2.84 5.99 14.89
N LEU A 324 -3.31 5.45 13.76
CA LEU A 324 -4.68 4.95 13.61
C LEU A 324 -4.96 3.76 14.51
N GLN A 325 -3.99 2.87 14.70
CA GLN A 325 -4.08 1.78 15.68
C GLN A 325 -4.35 2.31 17.08
N GLY A 326 -3.55 3.26 17.55
CA GLY A 326 -3.74 3.87 18.86
C GLY A 326 -5.07 4.63 18.97
N CYS A 327 -5.46 5.40 17.95
CA CYS A 327 -6.75 6.08 17.92
C CYS A 327 -7.93 5.09 18.00
N ALA A 328 -7.87 3.97 17.26
CA ALA A 328 -8.88 2.93 17.29
C ALA A 328 -8.98 2.26 18.66
N LEU A 329 -7.85 2.03 19.32
CA LEU A 329 -7.79 1.46 20.67
C LEU A 329 -8.34 2.45 21.72
N LEU A 330 -7.99 3.74 21.63
CA LEU A 330 -8.52 4.78 22.52
C LEU A 330 -10.04 4.93 22.40
N TYR A 331 -10.55 4.93 21.17
CA TYR A 331 -11.99 5.04 20.94
C TYR A 331 -12.74 3.79 21.42
N SER A 332 -12.18 2.61 21.19
CA SER A 332 -12.83 1.34 21.57
C SER A 332 -12.56 0.90 23.01
N GLN A 333 -11.69 1.58 23.76
CA GLN A 333 -11.19 1.09 25.05
C GLN A 333 -10.69 -0.37 24.98
N GLY A 334 -10.09 -0.72 23.84
CA GLY A 334 -9.63 -2.08 23.53
C GLY A 334 -10.71 -3.10 23.18
N THR A 335 -12.01 -2.76 23.26
CA THR A 335 -13.11 -3.67 22.88
C THR A 335 -14.13 -2.93 22.01
N PRO A 336 -14.10 -3.11 20.68
CA PRO A 336 -15.04 -2.45 19.77
C PRO A 336 -16.49 -2.70 20.17
N ALA A 337 -17.26 -1.62 20.31
CA ALA A 337 -18.67 -1.68 20.63
C ALA A 337 -19.52 -1.37 19.38
N GLY A 338 -20.74 -1.93 19.37
CA GLY A 338 -21.73 -1.65 18.35
C GLY A 338 -21.90 -2.78 17.33
N PHE A 339 -23.01 -2.69 16.60
CA PHE A 339 -23.42 -3.68 15.62
C PHE A 339 -23.65 -2.99 14.27
N SER A 340 -23.42 -3.73 13.20
CA SER A 340 -23.79 -3.31 11.85
C SER A 340 -25.32 -3.17 11.71
N SER A 341 -25.71 -2.25 10.83
CA SER A 341 -27.13 -2.04 10.51
C SER A 341 -27.70 -3.24 9.76
N PRO A 342 -28.99 -3.58 9.96
CA PRO A 342 -29.68 -4.60 9.18
C PRO A 342 -29.53 -4.42 7.66
N MET A 343 -29.61 -3.19 7.15
CA MET A 343 -29.43 -2.89 5.73
C MET A 343 -28.03 -3.26 5.23
N LEU A 344 -26.98 -2.93 5.99
CA LEU A 344 -25.61 -3.25 5.60
C LEU A 344 -25.36 -4.76 5.64
N ARG A 345 -25.90 -5.46 6.65
CA ARG A 345 -25.86 -6.93 6.70
C ARG A 345 -26.61 -7.54 5.53
N TRP A 346 -27.77 -7.01 5.18
CA TRP A 346 -28.56 -7.47 4.03
C TRP A 346 -27.73 -7.36 2.74
N VAL A 347 -27.05 -6.22 2.50
CA VAL A 347 -26.17 -6.05 1.33
C VAL A 347 -25.07 -7.13 1.26
N MET A 348 -24.48 -7.48 2.40
CA MET A 348 -23.35 -8.41 2.46
C MET A 348 -23.74 -9.90 2.54
N THR A 349 -24.91 -10.24 3.06
CA THR A 349 -25.27 -11.63 3.40
C THR A 349 -26.57 -12.13 2.80
N ALA A 350 -27.48 -11.25 2.37
CA ALA A 350 -28.75 -11.68 1.80
C ALA A 350 -28.54 -12.41 0.48
N LYS A 351 -29.46 -13.30 0.13
CA LYS A 351 -29.44 -14.01 -1.17
C LYS A 351 -30.60 -13.52 -2.04
N LEU A 352 -30.31 -12.76 -3.09
CA LEU A 352 -31.28 -12.46 -4.14
C LEU A 352 -31.54 -13.72 -4.96
N ALA A 353 -32.82 -14.05 -5.14
CA ALA A 353 -33.28 -15.23 -5.89
C ALA A 353 -32.61 -16.55 -5.47
N GLY A 354 -32.16 -16.65 -4.22
CA GLY A 354 -31.46 -17.83 -3.68
C GLY A 354 -30.04 -18.07 -4.20
N LEU A 355 -29.52 -17.22 -5.10
CA LEU A 355 -28.30 -17.46 -5.86
C LEU A 355 -27.19 -16.45 -5.59
N LEU A 356 -27.49 -15.14 -5.70
CA LEU A 356 -26.47 -14.08 -5.68
C LEU A 356 -26.66 -13.14 -4.49
N THR A 357 -25.57 -12.81 -3.83
CA THR A 357 -25.55 -11.76 -2.81
C THR A 357 -25.56 -10.37 -3.46
N PRO A 358 -26.29 -9.38 -2.89
CA PRO A 358 -26.40 -8.05 -3.46
C PRO A 358 -25.03 -7.38 -3.71
N ILE A 359 -24.05 -7.63 -2.83
CA ILE A 359 -22.68 -7.10 -2.98
C ILE A 359 -22.01 -7.50 -4.29
N VAL A 360 -22.35 -8.66 -4.88
CA VAL A 360 -21.76 -9.09 -6.16
C VAL A 360 -22.17 -8.14 -7.30
N LEU A 361 -23.42 -7.65 -7.31
CA LEU A 361 -23.87 -6.67 -8.29
C LEU A 361 -23.15 -5.34 -8.12
N LEU A 362 -23.01 -4.88 -6.86
CA LEU A 362 -22.25 -3.67 -6.54
C LEU A 362 -20.77 -3.81 -6.92
N MET A 363 -20.19 -4.99 -6.74
CA MET A 363 -18.82 -5.30 -7.14
C MET A 363 -18.63 -5.19 -8.66
N VAL A 364 -19.57 -5.70 -9.46
CA VAL A 364 -19.51 -5.54 -10.92
C VAL A 364 -19.54 -4.06 -11.32
N VAL A 365 -20.44 -3.28 -10.72
CA VAL A 365 -20.51 -1.82 -10.95
C VAL A 365 -19.20 -1.14 -10.55
N PHE A 366 -18.64 -1.50 -9.39
CA PHE A 366 -17.36 -0.97 -8.91
C PHE A 366 -16.21 -1.31 -9.87
N VAL A 367 -16.14 -2.55 -10.35
CA VAL A 367 -15.11 -3.00 -11.30
C VAL A 367 -15.19 -2.19 -12.59
N VAL A 368 -16.38 -2.00 -13.14
CA VAL A 368 -16.58 -1.16 -14.34
C VAL A 368 -16.10 0.26 -14.06
N ALA A 369 -16.49 0.87 -12.94
CA ALA A 369 -16.05 2.20 -12.55
C ALA A 369 -14.52 2.28 -12.40
N ALA A 370 -13.89 1.28 -11.78
CA ALA A 370 -12.44 1.19 -11.58
C ALA A 370 -11.68 1.08 -12.91
N VAL A 371 -12.16 0.24 -13.85
CA VAL A 371 -11.58 0.12 -15.19
C VAL A 371 -11.69 1.43 -15.96
N LEU A 372 -12.83 2.12 -15.87
CA LEU A 372 -13.01 3.42 -16.52
C LEU A 372 -12.11 4.48 -15.88
N LEU A 373 -12.02 4.51 -14.55
CA LEU A 373 -11.18 5.42 -13.80
C LEU A 373 -9.71 5.30 -14.23
N LEU A 374 -9.15 4.09 -14.25
CA LEU A 374 -7.74 3.90 -14.60
C LEU A 374 -7.47 3.95 -16.11
N GLY A 375 -8.35 3.38 -16.92
CA GLY A 375 -8.12 3.21 -18.36
C GLY A 375 -8.58 4.38 -19.23
N ARG A 376 -9.51 5.21 -18.77
CA ARG A 376 -10.17 6.22 -19.61
C ARG A 376 -10.17 7.65 -19.07
N THR A 377 -9.92 7.85 -17.78
CA THR A 377 -9.93 9.21 -17.22
C THR A 377 -8.57 9.91 -17.32
N PRO A 378 -8.52 11.26 -17.23
CA PRO A 378 -7.27 11.99 -17.06
C PRO A 378 -6.51 11.60 -15.79
N PHE A 379 -7.21 11.22 -14.72
CA PHE A 379 -6.59 10.78 -13.46
C PHE A 379 -5.70 9.56 -13.69
N GLY A 380 -6.23 8.50 -14.31
CA GLY A 380 -5.46 7.29 -14.64
C GLY A 380 -4.22 7.60 -15.48
N ARG A 381 -4.35 8.40 -16.55
CA ARG A 381 -3.21 8.84 -17.39
C ARG A 381 -2.11 9.55 -16.58
N ARG A 382 -2.48 10.39 -15.60
CA ARG A 382 -1.53 11.07 -14.72
C ARG A 382 -0.83 10.08 -13.77
N VAL A 383 -1.56 9.11 -13.22
CA VAL A 383 -1.02 8.03 -12.37
C VAL A 383 0.07 7.25 -13.13
N TYR A 384 -0.24 6.78 -14.34
CA TYR A 384 0.74 6.07 -15.17
C TYR A 384 1.92 6.96 -15.58
N GLY A 385 1.67 8.23 -15.90
CA GLY A 385 2.73 9.19 -16.23
C GLY A 385 3.72 9.39 -15.08
N ILE A 386 3.21 9.51 -13.85
CA ILE A 386 4.03 9.63 -12.63
C ILE A 386 4.88 8.37 -12.42
N GLY A 387 4.27 7.19 -12.56
CA GLY A 387 4.95 5.91 -12.38
C GLY A 387 6.08 5.65 -13.37
N ASN A 388 6.00 6.18 -14.59
CA ASN A 388 7.08 6.07 -15.59
C ASN A 388 8.22 7.07 -15.35
N GLY A 389 8.02 8.07 -14.49
CA GLY A 389 9.08 8.99 -14.08
C GLY A 389 8.53 10.31 -13.54
N LEU A 390 8.81 10.59 -12.26
CA LEU A 390 8.40 11.83 -11.59
C LEU A 390 8.88 13.10 -12.29
N ARG A 391 10.14 13.13 -12.75
CA ARG A 391 10.72 14.30 -13.43
C ARG A 391 10.07 14.53 -14.81
N ALA A 392 9.92 13.47 -15.61
CA ALA A 392 9.28 13.54 -16.92
C ALA A 392 7.81 13.97 -16.81
N ALA A 393 7.08 13.46 -15.82
CA ALA A 393 5.70 13.85 -15.55
C ALA A 393 5.58 15.35 -15.24
N ARG A 394 6.46 15.90 -14.38
CA ARG A 394 6.48 17.33 -14.06
C ARG A 394 6.76 18.19 -15.29
N LEU A 395 7.77 17.83 -16.08
CA LEU A 395 8.12 18.55 -17.31
C LEU A 395 7.00 18.45 -18.38
N SER A 396 6.20 17.39 -18.34
CA SER A 396 5.02 17.20 -19.20
C SER A 396 3.77 17.93 -18.70
N GLY A 397 3.88 18.78 -17.66
CA GLY A 397 2.76 19.56 -17.13
C GLY A 397 1.77 18.77 -16.26
N ILE A 398 2.11 17.55 -15.84
CA ILE A 398 1.31 16.79 -14.87
C ILE A 398 1.47 17.43 -13.49
N GLY A 399 0.36 17.80 -12.85
CA GLY A 399 0.34 18.22 -11.45
C GLY A 399 0.63 17.03 -10.52
N VAL A 400 1.90 16.64 -10.41
CA VAL A 400 2.37 15.48 -9.65
C VAL A 400 1.90 15.55 -8.20
N GLU A 401 2.05 16.72 -7.58
CA GLU A 401 1.72 16.96 -6.18
C GLU A 401 0.24 16.66 -5.89
N ARG A 402 -0.67 17.22 -6.71
CA ARG A 402 -2.12 17.00 -6.56
C ARG A 402 -2.51 15.56 -6.85
N THR A 403 -1.88 14.95 -7.85
CA THR A 403 -2.21 13.58 -8.26
C THR A 403 -1.81 12.58 -7.20
N LEU A 404 -0.63 12.73 -6.58
CA LEU A 404 -0.18 11.88 -5.48
C LEU A 404 -1.12 11.99 -4.27
N ILE A 405 -1.55 13.20 -3.89
CA ILE A 405 -2.53 13.37 -2.79
C ILE A 405 -3.84 12.64 -3.11
N LEU A 406 -4.37 12.80 -4.33
CA LEU A 406 -5.59 12.11 -4.75
C LEU A 406 -5.42 10.58 -4.76
N VAL A 407 -4.24 10.07 -5.08
CA VAL A 407 -3.94 8.62 -5.04
C VAL A 407 -4.01 8.08 -3.61
N TYR A 408 -3.43 8.77 -2.63
CA TYR A 408 -3.53 8.35 -1.22
C TYR A 408 -4.93 8.56 -0.63
N MET A 409 -5.66 9.59 -1.04
CA MET A 409 -7.08 9.76 -0.70
C MET A 409 -7.94 8.61 -1.26
N LEU A 410 -7.73 8.22 -2.52
CA LEU A 410 -8.44 7.09 -3.13
C LEU A 410 -8.13 5.78 -2.41
N SER A 411 -6.86 5.55 -2.03
CA SER A 411 -6.45 4.38 -1.25
C SER A 411 -7.18 4.31 0.09
N ALA A 412 -7.19 5.40 0.86
CA ALA A 412 -7.85 5.45 2.15
C ALA A 412 -9.38 5.28 2.04
N VAL A 413 -10.02 5.87 1.01
CA VAL A 413 -11.45 5.66 0.74
C VAL A 413 -11.75 4.21 0.42
N CYS A 414 -10.92 3.54 -0.41
CA CYS A 414 -11.09 2.11 -0.69
C CYS A 414 -10.93 1.27 0.58
N ALA A 415 -9.95 1.59 1.43
CA ALA A 415 -9.76 0.94 2.73
C ALA A 415 -10.98 1.12 3.65
N ALA A 416 -11.55 2.33 3.70
CA ALA A 416 -12.74 2.60 4.50
C ALA A 416 -13.98 1.86 3.98
N VAL A 417 -14.20 1.82 2.66
CA VAL A 417 -15.28 1.03 2.04
C VAL A 417 -15.15 -0.45 2.42
N VAL A 418 -13.94 -0.99 2.42
CA VAL A 418 -13.69 -2.38 2.86
C VAL A 418 -13.96 -2.54 4.35
N GLY A 419 -13.62 -1.57 5.20
CA GLY A 419 -13.99 -1.57 6.62
C GLY A 419 -15.50 -1.59 6.85
N VAL A 420 -16.26 -0.83 6.06
CA VAL A 420 -17.73 -0.87 6.06
C VAL A 420 -18.23 -2.24 5.62
N MET A 421 -17.71 -2.78 4.51
CA MET A 421 -18.10 -4.10 3.99
C MET A 421 -17.81 -5.21 5.00
N LEU A 422 -16.63 -5.21 5.63
CA LEU A 422 -16.24 -6.21 6.63
C LEU A 422 -17.18 -6.17 7.83
N THR A 423 -17.46 -4.97 8.36
CA THR A 423 -18.40 -4.78 9.48
C THR A 423 -19.80 -5.30 9.15
N GLY A 424 -20.25 -5.11 7.90
CA GLY A 424 -21.51 -5.67 7.40
C GLY A 424 -21.50 -7.19 7.25
N PHE A 425 -20.36 -7.77 6.87
CA PHE A 425 -20.19 -9.20 6.66
C PHE A 425 -20.09 -9.99 7.96
N SER A 426 -19.30 -9.51 8.93
CA SER A 426 -19.13 -10.12 10.25
C SER A 426 -20.25 -9.75 11.23
N GLY A 427 -21.01 -8.70 10.94
CA GLY A 427 -22.06 -8.18 11.83
C GLY A 427 -21.56 -7.18 12.87
N GLN A 428 -20.25 -7.15 13.15
CA GLN A 428 -19.58 -6.31 14.15
C GLN A 428 -18.16 -5.94 13.70
N ALA A 429 -17.60 -4.86 14.22
CA ALA A 429 -16.20 -4.52 13.98
C ALA A 429 -15.28 -5.23 14.99
N SER A 430 -14.07 -5.59 14.58
CA SER A 430 -13.02 -6.13 15.47
C SER A 430 -11.71 -5.38 15.30
N LEU A 431 -10.88 -5.40 16.36
CA LEU A 431 -9.53 -4.85 16.31
C LEU A 431 -8.66 -5.66 15.35
N GLY A 432 -7.80 -4.98 14.58
CA GLY A 432 -6.89 -5.65 13.65
C GLY A 432 -7.56 -6.33 12.46
N MET A 433 -8.87 -6.16 12.22
CA MET A 433 -9.56 -6.83 11.10
C MET A 433 -9.01 -6.49 9.70
N GLY A 434 -8.23 -5.42 9.59
CA GLY A 434 -7.54 -5.03 8.36
C GLY A 434 -6.14 -5.63 8.19
N ASP A 435 -5.54 -6.22 9.23
CA ASP A 435 -4.15 -6.70 9.21
C ASP A 435 -3.97 -7.83 8.18
N ASP A 436 -4.97 -8.70 8.08
CA ASP A 436 -5.02 -9.80 7.11
C ASP A 436 -5.05 -9.32 5.65
N TYR A 437 -5.34 -8.05 5.39
CA TYR A 437 -5.46 -7.49 4.04
C TYR A 437 -4.22 -6.72 3.57
N LEU A 438 -3.25 -6.41 4.45
CA LEU A 438 -2.05 -5.66 4.08
C LEU A 438 -1.25 -6.39 2.99
N LEU A 439 -0.79 -7.61 3.29
CA LEU A 439 0.05 -8.37 2.37
C LEU A 439 -0.73 -8.87 1.13
N PRO A 440 -1.97 -9.38 1.26
CA PRO A 440 -2.73 -9.78 0.08
C PRO A 440 -3.05 -8.62 -0.86
N SER A 441 -3.32 -7.40 -0.37
CA SER A 441 -3.58 -6.24 -1.25
C SER A 441 -2.38 -5.92 -2.15
N ILE A 442 -1.15 -6.04 -1.62
CA ILE A 442 0.07 -5.87 -2.41
C ILE A 442 0.27 -7.07 -3.35
N ALA A 443 0.11 -8.28 -2.84
CA ALA A 443 0.30 -9.51 -3.61
C ALA A 443 -0.63 -9.58 -4.83
N VAL A 444 -1.91 -9.25 -4.67
CA VAL A 444 -2.90 -9.20 -5.76
C VAL A 444 -2.48 -8.23 -6.87
N VAL A 445 -1.97 -7.05 -6.51
CA VAL A 445 -1.54 -6.04 -7.48
C VAL A 445 -0.35 -6.53 -8.29
N VAL A 446 0.62 -7.17 -7.62
CA VAL A 446 1.83 -7.70 -8.25
C VAL A 446 1.53 -8.94 -9.09
N VAL A 447 0.76 -9.89 -8.54
CA VAL A 447 0.31 -11.10 -9.26
C VAL A 447 -0.63 -10.76 -10.41
N GLY A 448 -1.36 -9.64 -10.31
CA GLY A 448 -2.13 -9.07 -11.42
C GLY A 448 -1.29 -8.37 -12.50
N GLY A 449 0.05 -8.42 -12.40
CA GLY A 449 0.97 -7.96 -13.42
C GLY A 449 1.36 -6.48 -13.33
N ALA A 450 1.09 -5.81 -12.21
CA ALA A 450 1.60 -4.46 -11.98
C ALA A 450 3.04 -4.50 -11.42
N LEU A 451 3.87 -3.54 -11.83
CA LEU A 451 5.23 -3.41 -11.31
C LEU A 451 5.23 -2.64 -10.00
N ILE A 452 5.94 -3.17 -8.99
CA ILE A 452 6.15 -2.48 -7.70
C ILE A 452 6.87 -1.12 -7.90
N THR A 453 7.70 -1.02 -8.94
CA THR A 453 8.39 0.22 -9.30
C THR A 453 7.49 1.28 -9.91
N GLY A 454 6.23 0.95 -10.24
CA GLY A 454 5.27 1.84 -10.87
C GLY A 454 5.29 1.84 -12.40
N GLY A 455 4.37 2.62 -12.98
CA GLY A 455 4.32 2.92 -14.42
C GLY A 455 3.66 1.87 -15.31
N ARG A 456 3.51 0.62 -14.85
CA ARG A 456 2.87 -0.49 -15.59
C ARG A 456 1.93 -1.30 -14.71
N GLY A 457 0.77 -1.66 -15.25
CA GLY A 457 -0.24 -2.51 -14.63
C GLY A 457 -1.64 -2.16 -15.10
N HIS A 458 -2.61 -3.07 -15.00
CA HIS A 458 -4.01 -2.83 -15.40
C HIS A 458 -4.96 -3.37 -14.35
N TYR A 459 -6.06 -2.66 -14.10
CA TYR A 459 -7.04 -3.09 -13.09
C TYR A 459 -7.67 -4.46 -13.41
N LEU A 460 -7.87 -4.79 -14.70
CA LEU A 460 -8.34 -6.12 -15.11
C LEU A 460 -7.33 -7.24 -14.79
N GLY A 461 -6.04 -6.94 -14.81
CA GLY A 461 -5.00 -7.87 -14.36
C GLY A 461 -5.04 -8.04 -12.84
N MET A 462 -5.17 -6.93 -12.10
CA MET A 462 -5.35 -6.94 -10.64
C MET A 462 -6.56 -7.77 -10.24
N LEU A 463 -7.70 -7.65 -10.93
CA LEU A 463 -8.90 -8.45 -10.70
C LEU A 463 -8.64 -9.96 -10.90
N GLY A 464 -7.85 -10.33 -11.92
CA GLY A 464 -7.40 -11.72 -12.08
C GLY A 464 -6.59 -12.20 -10.87
N GLY A 465 -5.69 -11.36 -10.36
CA GLY A 465 -4.96 -11.62 -9.12
C GLY A 465 -5.86 -11.74 -7.89
N VAL A 466 -6.91 -10.92 -7.79
CA VAL A 466 -7.90 -10.97 -6.70
C VAL A 466 -8.57 -12.34 -6.70
N LEU A 467 -9.19 -12.70 -7.83
CA LEU A 467 -9.93 -13.95 -7.97
C LEU A 467 -9.00 -15.15 -7.72
N LEU A 468 -7.78 -15.10 -8.25
CA LEU A 468 -6.78 -16.15 -8.06
C LEU A 468 -6.46 -16.37 -6.59
N LEU A 469 -6.09 -15.31 -5.85
CA LEU A 469 -5.69 -15.43 -4.46
C LEU A 469 -6.88 -15.77 -3.54
N THR A 470 -8.08 -15.25 -3.83
CA THR A 470 -9.29 -15.66 -3.11
C THR A 470 -9.65 -17.12 -3.37
N ALA A 471 -9.59 -17.58 -4.63
CA ALA A 471 -9.87 -18.98 -4.98
C ALA A 471 -8.85 -19.92 -4.32
N LEU A 472 -7.58 -19.52 -4.27
CA LEU A 472 -6.54 -20.22 -3.53
C LEU A 472 -6.90 -20.29 -2.04
N GLN A 473 -7.23 -19.17 -1.40
CA GLN A 473 -7.59 -19.15 0.01
C GLN A 473 -8.80 -20.04 0.31
N MET A 474 -9.82 -20.04 -0.55
CA MET A 474 -10.99 -20.92 -0.44
C MET A 474 -10.64 -22.39 -0.60
N LEU A 475 -9.79 -22.74 -1.58
CA LEU A 475 -9.29 -24.11 -1.77
C LEU A 475 -8.61 -24.59 -0.48
N LEU A 476 -7.65 -23.82 0.04
CA LEU A 476 -6.94 -24.19 1.25
C LEU A 476 -7.87 -24.24 2.47
N ALA A 477 -8.80 -23.31 2.61
CA ALA A 477 -9.78 -23.32 3.69
C ALA A 477 -10.75 -24.50 3.65
N GLY A 478 -11.03 -25.05 2.45
CA GLY A 478 -11.82 -26.27 2.28
C GLY A 478 -11.09 -27.56 2.66
N THR A 479 -9.76 -27.52 2.83
CA THR A 479 -8.98 -28.67 3.29
C THR A 479 -8.99 -28.79 4.82
N THR A 480 -8.73 -29.99 5.33
CA THR A 480 -8.56 -30.24 6.78
C THR A 480 -7.19 -29.77 7.32
N LEU A 481 -6.42 -29.03 6.53
CA LEU A 481 -5.08 -28.60 6.91
C LEU A 481 -5.10 -27.56 8.05
N PRO A 482 -4.16 -27.66 9.02
CA PRO A 482 -3.98 -26.63 10.04
C PRO A 482 -3.77 -25.23 9.43
N TYR A 483 -4.21 -24.19 10.13
CA TYR A 483 -4.07 -22.80 9.66
C TYR A 483 -2.62 -22.44 9.30
N ALA A 484 -1.65 -22.87 10.10
CA ALA A 484 -0.23 -22.63 9.83
C ALA A 484 0.21 -23.21 8.48
N THR A 485 -0.16 -24.46 8.19
CA THR A 485 0.14 -25.11 6.91
C THR A 485 -0.53 -24.37 5.74
N ARG A 486 -1.77 -23.89 5.95
CA ARG A 486 -2.49 -23.09 4.94
C ARG A 486 -1.78 -21.77 4.64
N ALA A 487 -1.33 -21.06 5.67
CA ALA A 487 -0.59 -19.80 5.51
C ALA A 487 0.75 -20.01 4.78
N ILE A 488 1.49 -21.09 5.11
CA ILE A 488 2.75 -21.45 4.43
C ILE A 488 2.50 -21.72 2.94
N LEU A 489 1.53 -22.57 2.62
CA LEU A 489 1.19 -22.90 1.24
C LEU A 489 0.72 -21.67 0.46
N TYR A 490 -0.12 -20.83 1.07
CA TYR A 490 -0.55 -19.56 0.46
C TYR A 490 0.65 -18.66 0.13
N GLY A 491 1.59 -18.49 1.07
CA GLY A 491 2.82 -17.72 0.86
C GLY A 491 3.72 -18.29 -0.24
N LEU A 492 3.92 -19.61 -0.26
CA LEU A 492 4.71 -20.30 -1.29
C LEU A 492 4.10 -20.15 -2.68
N VAL A 493 2.78 -20.29 -2.81
CA VAL A 493 2.10 -20.12 -4.10
C VAL A 493 2.17 -18.67 -4.57
N VAL A 494 1.97 -17.69 -3.67
CA VAL A 494 2.14 -16.27 -4.00
C VAL A 494 3.56 -15.98 -4.48
N LEU A 495 4.58 -16.47 -3.75
CA LEU A 495 5.98 -16.31 -4.15
C LEU A 495 6.26 -16.93 -5.52
N GLY A 496 5.78 -18.15 -5.74
CA GLY A 496 5.89 -18.86 -7.01
C GLY A 496 5.20 -18.10 -8.16
N ALA A 497 4.01 -17.56 -7.93
CA ALA A 497 3.27 -16.75 -8.90
C ALA A 497 4.05 -15.48 -9.26
N VAL A 498 4.59 -14.77 -8.26
CA VAL A 498 5.42 -13.58 -8.50
C VAL A 498 6.70 -13.94 -9.24
N MET A 499 7.36 -15.05 -8.92
CA MET A 499 8.57 -15.50 -9.62
C MET A 499 8.29 -15.91 -11.07
N ALA A 500 7.17 -16.57 -11.33
CA ALA A 500 6.76 -16.96 -12.68
C ALA A 500 6.37 -15.75 -13.55
N LEU A 501 5.76 -14.73 -12.93
CA LEU A 501 5.38 -13.48 -13.57
C LEU A 501 6.54 -12.49 -13.70
N ARG A 502 7.64 -12.69 -12.97
CA ARG A 502 8.81 -11.82 -13.05
C ARG A 502 9.41 -11.96 -14.44
N GLU A 503 9.19 -10.94 -15.26
CA GLU A 503 9.88 -10.82 -16.54
C GLU A 503 11.38 -10.98 -16.30
N ARG A 504 11.99 -11.94 -17.02
CA ARG A 504 13.41 -11.88 -17.30
C ARG A 504 13.59 -10.54 -18.03
N ARG A 505 14.14 -9.53 -17.35
CA ARG A 505 14.70 -8.36 -18.03
C ARG A 505 15.72 -8.94 -19.01
N LEU A 506 15.33 -9.04 -20.28
CA LEU A 506 16.27 -9.23 -21.34
C LEU A 506 16.97 -7.89 -21.49
N GLN A 507 18.09 -7.82 -20.77
CA GLN A 507 19.20 -6.85 -20.80
C GLN A 507 18.85 -5.42 -20.41
#